data_AF-A0A377M8Z8-F1
#
_entry.id   AF-A0A377M8Z8-F1
#
_cell.length_a   1.000
_cell.length_b   1.000
_cell.length_c   1.000
_cell.angle_alpha   90.00
_cell.angle_beta   90.00
_cell.angle_gamma   90.00
#
_symmetry.space_group_name_H-M   'P 1'
#
loop_
_entity.id
_entity.type
_entity.pdbx_description
1 polymer ?
#
loop_
_entity_poly.entity_id
_entity_poly.type
_entity_poly.pdbx_seq_one_letter_code
_entity_poly.pdbx_strand_id
1 'polypeptide(L)' 'MLGKLGLDTQEQKADTNYMDGIQGLLNAQNGQQLNLSTLGNSSLAKQVKTKACDLVLKQGVNFIS' A
#
# COMPACT_ATOMS: atom_id res chain seq x y z
N MET A 1 -24.19 -7.52 6.36
CA MET A 1 -22.91 -6.88 6.73
C MET A 1 -21.83 -7.14 5.66
N LEU A 2 -21.76 -8.34 5.07
CA LEU A 2 -20.84 -8.64 3.95
C LEU A 2 -21.04 -7.75 2.71
N GLY A 3 -22.28 -7.51 2.28
CA GLY A 3 -22.55 -6.59 1.16
C GLY A 3 -22.32 -5.10 1.47
N LYS A 4 -22.28 -4.69 2.75
CA LYS A 4 -21.85 -3.33 3.12
C LYS A 4 -20.33 -3.15 3.08
N LEU A 5 -19.58 -4.26 3.04
CA LEU A 5 -18.12 -4.29 2.87
C LEU A 5 -17.71 -4.48 1.40
N GLY A 6 -18.68 -4.56 0.46
CA GLY A 6 -18.39 -4.80 -0.96
C GLY A 6 -17.79 -6.17 -1.26
N LEU A 7 -17.97 -7.15 -0.36
CA LEU A 7 -17.46 -8.53 -0.50
C LEU A 7 -18.44 -9.46 -1.23
N ASP A 8 -19.44 -8.90 -1.91
CA ASP A 8 -20.27 -9.66 -2.84
C ASP A 8 -19.38 -9.98 -4.04
N THR A 9 -19.24 -11.26 -4.38
CA THR A 9 -18.27 -11.82 -5.32
C THR A 9 -18.17 -11.05 -6.64
N GLN A 10 -17.31 -10.04 -6.68
CA GLN A 10 -16.71 -9.56 -7.91
C GLN A 10 -15.49 -10.43 -8.13
N GLU A 11 -15.32 -10.98 -9.34
CA GLU A 11 -14.04 -11.54 -9.74
C GLU A 11 -12.99 -10.49 -9.42
N GLN A 12 -12.20 -10.79 -8.39
CA GLN A 12 -11.17 -9.90 -7.91
C GLN A 12 -10.16 -9.87 -9.05
N LYS A 13 -10.22 -8.80 -9.87
CA LYS A 13 -9.21 -8.57 -10.90
C LYS A 13 -7.88 -8.85 -10.23
N ALA A 14 -7.11 -9.78 -10.80
CA ALA A 14 -5.74 -9.98 -10.41
C ALA A 14 -4.97 -8.72 -10.85
N ASP A 15 -5.22 -7.61 -10.15
CA ASP A 15 -4.47 -6.40 -10.28
C ASP A 15 -3.09 -6.75 -9.75
N THR A 16 -2.18 -6.98 -10.69
CA THR A 16 -0.81 -7.36 -10.40
C THR A 16 -0.19 -6.41 -9.38
N ASN A 17 -0.55 -5.11 -9.40
CA ASN A 17 -0.03 -4.15 -8.42
C ASN A 17 -0.58 -4.37 -7.02
N TYR A 18 -1.84 -4.81 -6.90
CA TYR A 18 -2.40 -5.17 -5.60
C TYR A 18 -1.74 -6.43 -5.04
N MET A 19 -1.55 -7.45 -5.89
CA MET A 19 -0.86 -8.68 -5.49
C MET A 19 0.61 -8.45 -5.14
N ASP A 20 1.31 -7.64 -5.95
CA ASP A 20 2.67 -7.18 -5.68
C ASP A 20 2.73 -6.42 -4.35
N GLY A 21 1.77 -5.53 -4.11
CA GLY A 21 1.65 -4.77 -2.86
C GLY A 21 1.54 -5.67 -1.64
N ILE A 22 0.73 -6.75 -1.71
CA ILE A 22 0.63 -7.77 -0.64
C ILE A 22 1.99 -8.44 -0.39
N GLN A 23 2.74 -8.72 -1.45
CA GLN A 23 4.07 -9.33 -1.35
C GLN A 23 5.16 -8.35 -0.90
N GLY A 24 4.84 -7.07 -0.73
CA GLY A 24 5.79 -6.02 -0.39
C GLY A 24 6.60 -5.53 -1.59
N LEU A 25 6.06 -5.67 -2.81
CA LEU A 25 6.62 -5.15 -4.05
C LEU A 25 5.85 -3.91 -4.48
N LEU A 26 6.56 -2.82 -4.81
CA LEU A 26 5.97 -1.59 -5.31
C LEU A 26 6.49 -1.30 -6.71
N ASN A 27 5.58 -1.17 -7.68
CA ASN A 27 5.93 -0.78 -9.04
C ASN A 27 5.98 0.75 -9.14
N ALA A 28 7.17 1.31 -9.33
CA ALA A 28 7.35 2.75 -9.52
C ALA A 28 7.00 3.16 -10.95
N GLN A 29 6.61 4.42 -11.12
CA GLN A 29 6.18 4.98 -12.41
C GLN A 29 7.26 4.92 -13.50
N ASN A 30 8.53 4.81 -13.12
CA ASN A 30 9.65 4.69 -14.04
C ASN A 30 9.95 3.23 -14.45
N GLY A 31 9.07 2.28 -14.11
CA GLY A 31 9.23 0.86 -14.42
C GLY A 31 10.15 0.10 -13.46
N GLN A 32 10.69 0.74 -12.42
CA GLN A 32 11.47 0.05 -11.39
C GLN A 32 10.54 -0.61 -10.37
N GLN A 33 10.82 -1.88 -10.03
CA GLN A 33 10.14 -2.55 -8.93
C GLN A 33 10.97 -2.45 -7.66
N LEU A 34 10.34 -1.97 -6.58
CA LEU A 34 10.95 -1.78 -5.27
C LEU A 34 10.49 -2.89 -4.33
N ASN A 35 11.42 -3.69 -3.81
CA ASN A 35 11.13 -4.68 -2.78
C ASN A 35 11.27 -4.06 -1.39
N LEU A 36 10.15 -3.89 -0.68
CA LEU A 36 10.09 -3.30 0.66
C LEU A 36 10.87 -4.11 1.70
N SER A 37 11.02 -5.42 1.49
CA SER A 37 11.72 -6.32 2.43
C SER A 37 13.24 -6.08 2.45
N THR A 38 13.81 -5.51 1.39
CA THR A 38 15.26 -5.31 1.27
C THR A 38 15.73 -3.93 1.75
N LEU A 39 14.81 -3.01 2.06
CA LEU A 39 15.15 -1.60 2.33
C LEU A 39 15.84 -1.37 3.67
N GLY A 40 15.72 -2.28 4.63
CA GLY A 40 16.39 -2.24 5.93
C GLY A 40 16.30 -0.87 6.64
N ASN A 41 17.46 -0.32 7.01
CA ASN A 41 17.61 1.02 7.63
C ASN A 41 18.17 2.08 6.67
N SER A 42 18.07 1.84 5.36
CA SER A 42 18.54 2.80 4.35
C SER A 42 17.84 4.16 4.48
N SER A 43 18.46 5.20 3.94
CA SER A 43 17.84 6.54 3.88
C SER A 43 16.48 6.50 3.16
N LEU A 44 16.38 5.70 2.10
CA LEU A 44 15.13 5.49 1.37
C LEU A 44 14.06 4.81 2.25
N ALA A 45 14.42 3.76 3.01
CA ALA A 45 13.49 3.11 3.94
C ALA A 45 12.94 4.11 4.98
N LYS A 46 13.78 4.99 5.52
CA LYS A 46 13.35 6.01 6.47
C LYS A 46 12.34 6.96 5.83
N GLN A 47 12.62 7.46 4.62
CA GLN A 47 11.70 8.33 3.90
C GLN A 47 10.36 7.65 3.58
N VAL A 48 10.39 6.41 3.09
CA VAL A 48 9.18 5.64 2.78
C VAL A 48 8.34 5.41 4.04
N LYS A 49 8.96 5.03 5.17
CA LYS A 49 8.26 4.85 6.45
C LYS A 49 7.60 6.14 6.92
N THR A 50 8.31 7.26 6.91
CA THR A 50 7.74 8.57 7.30
C THR A 50 6.53 8.92 6.44
N LYS A 51 6.63 8.78 5.11
CA LYS A 51 5.50 9.07 4.21
C LYS A 51 4.29 8.16 4.45
N ALA A 52 4.53 6.87 4.69
CA ALA A 52 3.46 5.93 5.01
C ALA A 52 2.76 6.29 6.33
N CYS A 53 3.53 6.61 7.38
CA CYS A 53 2.99 7.07 8.65
C CYS A 53 2.19 8.36 8.50
N ASP A 54 2.72 9.36 7.79
CA ASP A 54 2.03 10.63 7.55
C ASP A 54 0.70 10.43 6.82
N LEU A 55 0.67 9.53 5.83
CA LEU A 55 -0.54 9.22 5.08
C LEU A 55 -1.61 8.60 5.98
N VAL A 56 -1.25 7.60 6.80
CA VAL A 56 -2.18 6.96 7.74
C VAL A 56 -2.70 7.96 8.76
N LEU A 57 -1.83 8.81 9.31
CA LEU A 57 -2.23 9.85 10.25
C LEU A 57 -3.22 10.86 9.62
N LYS A 58 -2.95 11.31 8.39
CA LYS A 58 -3.87 12.20 7.66
C LYS A 58 -5.21 11.55 7.38
N GLN A 59 -5.22 10.29 6.94
CA GLN A 59 -6.46 9.55 6.73
C GLN A 59 -7.23 9.37 8.04
N GLY A 60 -6.52 9.09 9.13
CA GLY A 60 -7.11 8.96 10.46
C GLY A 60 -7.79 10.25 10.92
N VAL A 61 -7.17 11.41 10.73
CA VAL A 61 -7.78 12.72 11.04
C VAL A 61 -9.04 12.97 10.20
N ASN A 62 -9.03 12.62 8.92
CA ASN A 62 -10.20 12.77 8.05
C ASN A 62 -11.34 11.79 8.39
N PHE A 63 -11.03 10.67 9.05
CA PHE A 63 -12.03 9.68 9.47
C PHE A 63 -12.72 10.07 10.79
N ILE A 64 -12.03 10.82 11.65
CA ILE A 64 -12.56 11.31 12.94
C ILE A 64 -13.24 12.68 12.86
N SER A 65 -13.24 13.32 11.69
CA SER A 65 -13.85 14.64 11.42
C SER A 65 -15.13 14.50 10.62
#